data_AF-A0A976KIM1-F1
#
_entry.id   AF-A0A976KIM1-F1
#
_cell.length_a   1.000
_cell.length_b   1.000
_cell.length_c   1.000
_cell.angle_alpha   90.00
_cell.angle_beta   90.00
_cell.angle_gamma   90.00
#
_symmetry.space_group_name_H-M   'P 1'
#
loop_
_entity.id
_entity.type
_entity.pdbx_description
1 polymer ?
#
loop_
_entity_poly.entity_id
_entity_poly.type
_entity_poly.pdbx_seq_one_letter_code
_entity_poly.pdbx_strand_id
1 'polypeptide(L)'
;MSSWNDLLKNTGLVFVKSVVPARCARTPMKNHEDWMLEAINLARDAERAGEVPVGAIVVRDNEIIGKGFNSPISRNDPTAHAEIVAMRDAASNIGNYRLTGTTLYVTLEPCMMCAGAMVHARIDHLVYGTEDPKTGVIKSRANMFELDFLNHRIEITADILSQECGELLKKFFRQRRKN
;
A
#
# COMPACT_ATOMS: atom_id res chain seq x y z
N MET A 1 -12.68 3.19 -77.31
CA MET A 1 -11.75 2.86 -76.21
C MET A 1 -11.74 4.04 -75.26
N SER A 2 -12.70 4.04 -74.34
CA SER A 2 -12.94 5.08 -73.36
C SER A 2 -12.50 4.56 -71.99
N SER A 3 -11.69 5.39 -71.35
CA SER A 3 -10.92 5.15 -70.13
C SER A 3 -11.77 4.72 -68.93
N TRP A 4 -11.21 3.88 -68.05
CA TRP A 4 -11.75 3.36 -66.80
C TRP A 4 -12.14 4.42 -65.73
N ASN A 5 -12.16 5.70 -66.07
CA ASN A 5 -12.37 6.82 -65.14
C ASN A 5 -13.84 7.21 -64.89
N ASP A 6 -14.81 6.57 -65.54
CA ASP A 6 -16.23 6.96 -65.42
C ASP A 6 -17.07 6.12 -64.44
N LEU A 7 -16.44 5.22 -63.67
CA LEU A 7 -17.14 4.35 -62.68
C LEU A 7 -16.93 4.75 -61.21
N LEU A 8 -16.34 5.92 -60.91
CA LEU A 8 -16.12 6.41 -59.53
C LEU A 8 -16.90 7.69 -59.18
N LYS A 9 -18.12 7.85 -59.72
CA LYS A 9 -18.95 9.05 -59.44
C LYS A 9 -20.23 8.79 -58.65
N ASN A 10 -20.39 7.66 -57.97
CA ASN A 10 -21.62 7.46 -57.18
C ASN A 10 -21.52 6.55 -55.95
N THR A 11 -20.51 6.76 -55.10
CA THR A 11 -20.53 6.24 -53.72
C THR A 11 -20.20 7.38 -52.78
N GLY A 12 -21.21 7.87 -52.06
CA GLY A 12 -21.09 8.86 -50.99
C GLY A 12 -20.29 8.32 -49.80
N LEU A 13 -18.99 8.11 -50.00
CA LEU A 13 -18.06 7.76 -48.94
C LEU A 13 -17.70 9.04 -48.19
N VAL A 14 -18.44 9.29 -47.11
CA VAL A 14 -18.03 10.23 -46.06
C VAL A 14 -16.70 9.72 -45.51
N PHE A 15 -15.64 10.53 -45.66
CA PHE A 15 -14.37 10.30 -44.98
C PHE A 15 -14.62 10.36 -43.47
N VAL A 16 -14.81 9.21 -42.84
CA VAL A 16 -14.74 9.09 -41.38
C VAL A 16 -13.27 9.32 -41.03
N LYS A 17 -12.94 10.55 -40.59
CA LYS A 17 -11.67 10.82 -39.94
C LYS A 17 -11.53 9.81 -38.82
N SER A 18 -10.54 8.94 -38.91
CA SER A 18 -10.19 8.02 -37.83
C SER A 18 -9.91 8.85 -36.58
N VAL A 19 -10.83 8.83 -35.63
CA VAL A 19 -10.57 9.32 -34.28
C VAL A 19 -9.64 8.28 -33.66
N VAL A 20 -8.34 8.51 -33.81
CA VAL A 20 -7.33 7.82 -33.01
C VAL A 20 -7.61 8.26 -31.57
N PRO A 21 -7.97 7.36 -30.64
CA PRO A 21 -8.20 7.77 -29.27
C PRO A 21 -6.90 8.40 -28.76
N ALA A 22 -7.02 9.60 -28.19
CA ALA A 22 -5.92 10.27 -27.52
C ALA A 22 -5.27 9.25 -26.58
N ARG A 23 -3.95 9.05 -26.70
CA ARG A 23 -3.19 8.23 -25.75
C ARG A 23 -3.53 8.74 -24.35
N CYS A 24 -4.26 7.95 -23.56
CA CYS A 24 -4.45 8.23 -22.14
C CYS A 24 -3.07 8.50 -21.56
N ALA A 25 -2.86 9.71 -21.03
CA ALA A 25 -1.65 10.02 -20.29
C ALA A 25 -1.55 9.00 -19.16
N ARG A 26 -0.54 8.13 -19.21
CA ARG A 26 -0.31 7.18 -18.11
C ARG A 26 0.03 8.03 -16.89
N THR A 27 -0.74 7.89 -15.82
CA THR A 27 -0.41 8.50 -14.53
C THR A 27 1.04 8.13 -14.19
N PRO A 28 1.90 9.10 -13.84
CA PRO A 28 3.27 8.78 -13.45
C PRO A 28 3.24 7.82 -12.25
N MET A 29 4.13 6.81 -12.26
CA MET A 29 4.25 5.88 -11.14
C MET A 29 4.74 6.65 -9.92
N LYS A 30 4.02 6.50 -8.80
CA LYS A 30 4.42 7.06 -7.51
C LYS A 30 5.63 6.30 -6.96
N ASN A 31 6.54 7.00 -6.28
CA ASN A 31 7.68 6.37 -5.63
C ASN A 31 7.32 5.89 -4.21
N HIS A 32 8.26 5.25 -3.50
CA HIS A 32 8.01 4.76 -2.14
C HIS A 32 7.72 5.88 -1.12
N GLU A 33 8.32 7.05 -1.27
CA GLU A 33 8.09 8.20 -0.38
C GLU A 33 6.66 8.71 -0.55
N ASP A 34 6.16 8.83 -1.78
CA ASP A 34 4.78 9.25 -2.07
C ASP A 34 3.76 8.31 -1.40
N TRP A 35 4.01 6.99 -1.44
CA TRP A 35 3.15 6.01 -0.79
C TRP A 35 3.27 6.04 0.73
N MET A 36 4.48 6.23 1.26
CA MET A 36 4.69 6.37 2.70
C MET A 36 4.02 7.63 3.25
N LEU A 37 3.96 8.73 2.49
CA LEU A 37 3.20 9.92 2.87
C LEU A 37 1.70 9.65 3.04
N GLU A 38 1.11 8.79 2.20
CA GLU A 38 -0.29 8.34 2.36
C GLU A 38 -0.46 7.52 3.65
N ALA A 39 0.48 6.62 3.96
CA ALA A 39 0.48 5.87 5.22
C ALA A 39 0.65 6.78 6.45
N ILE A 40 1.49 7.82 6.36
CA ILE A 40 1.67 8.85 7.39
C ILE A 40 0.36 9.62 7.62
N ASN A 41 -0.43 9.91 6.59
CA ASN A 41 -1.73 10.55 6.77
C ASN A 41 -2.67 9.67 7.59
N LEU A 42 -2.71 8.35 7.32
CA LEU A 42 -3.46 7.39 8.14
C LEU A 42 -2.92 7.29 9.58
N ALA A 43 -1.60 7.37 9.78
CA ALA A 43 -1.01 7.41 11.11
C ALA A 43 -1.44 8.66 11.91
N ARG A 44 -1.60 9.80 11.24
CA ARG A 44 -2.18 11.01 11.85
C ARG A 44 -3.66 10.82 12.19
N ASP A 45 -4.39 10.02 11.42
CA ASP A 45 -5.79 9.69 11.72
C ASP A 45 -5.88 8.86 13.02
N ALA A 46 -4.98 7.88 13.19
CA ALA A 46 -4.82 7.16 14.46
C ALA A 46 -4.48 8.10 15.63
N GLU A 47 -3.54 9.04 15.46
CA GLU A 47 -3.21 10.04 16.49
C GLU A 47 -4.46 10.82 16.93
N ARG A 48 -5.26 11.29 15.96
CA ARG A 48 -6.50 12.05 16.23
C ARG A 48 -7.58 11.20 16.91
N ALA A 49 -7.58 9.89 16.67
CA ALA A 49 -8.45 8.93 17.36
C ALA A 49 -7.94 8.52 18.76
N GLY A 50 -6.79 9.03 19.21
CA GLY A 50 -6.18 8.67 20.49
C GLY A 50 -5.48 7.30 20.48
N GLU A 51 -5.20 6.76 19.30
CA GLU A 51 -4.52 5.49 19.07
C GLU A 51 -3.02 5.71 18.83
N VAL A 52 -2.21 4.66 18.97
CA VAL A 52 -0.78 4.74 18.58
C VAL A 52 -0.71 5.11 17.09
N PRO A 53 0.09 6.13 16.69
CA PRO A 53 0.06 6.68 15.34
C PRO A 53 0.82 5.79 14.35
N VAL A 54 0.16 4.71 13.91
CA VAL A 54 0.65 3.81 12.87
C VAL A 54 -0.40 3.73 11.77
N GLY A 55 0.04 3.92 10.54
CA GLY A 55 -0.79 3.82 9.34
C GLY A 55 -0.17 2.87 8.33
N ALA A 56 -1.02 2.24 7.52
CA ALA A 56 -0.61 1.30 6.49
C ALA A 56 -1.52 1.37 5.26
N ILE A 57 -0.95 1.10 4.09
CA ILE A 57 -1.68 0.93 2.83
C ILE A 57 -1.19 -0.32 2.09
N VAL A 58 -2.06 -0.91 1.28
CA VAL A 58 -1.72 -1.97 0.34
C VAL A 58 -1.92 -1.43 -1.07
N VAL A 59 -0.87 -1.54 -1.90
CA VAL A 59 -0.83 -1.01 -3.26
C VAL A 59 -0.71 -2.16 -4.25
N ARG A 60 -1.46 -2.09 -5.36
CA ARG A 60 -1.32 -2.96 -6.54
C ARG A 60 -1.53 -2.12 -7.79
N ASP A 61 -0.74 -2.34 -8.83
CA ASP A 61 -0.89 -1.65 -10.12
C ASP A 61 -0.97 -0.12 -10.01
N ASN A 62 -0.17 0.46 -9.10
CA ASN A 62 -0.14 1.91 -8.79
C ASN A 62 -1.45 2.46 -8.18
N GLU A 63 -2.29 1.59 -7.61
CA GLU A 63 -3.54 1.94 -6.92
C GLU A 63 -3.53 1.43 -5.48
N ILE A 64 -4.05 2.24 -4.55
CA ILE A 64 -4.28 1.79 -3.18
C ILE A 64 -5.53 0.92 -3.18
N ILE A 65 -5.36 -0.37 -2.90
CA ILE A 65 -6.45 -1.32 -2.78
C ILE A 65 -6.87 -1.57 -1.34
N GLY A 66 -6.08 -1.17 -0.35
CA GLY A 66 -6.44 -1.26 1.07
C GLY A 66 -5.81 -0.17 1.92
N LYS A 67 -6.54 0.30 2.92
CA LYS A 67 -6.09 1.31 3.88
C LYS A 67 -6.37 0.88 5.31
N GLY A 68 -5.45 1.19 6.21
CA GLY A 68 -5.61 0.89 7.63
C GLY A 68 -4.81 1.82 8.52
N PHE A 69 -5.33 2.03 9.73
CA PHE A 69 -4.58 2.64 10.81
C PHE A 69 -4.84 1.85 12.10
N ASN A 70 -3.90 1.94 13.02
CA ASN A 70 -3.98 1.22 14.29
C ASN A 70 -5.21 1.70 15.08
N SER A 71 -6.12 0.77 15.40
CA SER A 71 -7.41 1.05 16.05
C SER A 71 -7.82 0.04 17.14
N PRO A 72 -6.90 -0.50 17.96
CA PRO A 72 -7.25 -1.53 18.94
C PRO A 72 -8.15 -1.03 20.07
N ILE A 73 -8.01 0.22 20.51
CA ILE A 73 -8.81 0.78 21.61
C ILE A 73 -10.24 1.03 21.11
N SER A 74 -10.36 1.78 20.03
CA SER A 74 -11.64 2.20 19.44
C SER A 74 -12.47 1.03 18.92
N ARG A 75 -11.83 -0.03 18.41
CA ARG A 75 -12.52 -1.23 17.93
C ARG A 75 -12.68 -2.32 18.99
N ASN A 76 -12.10 -2.17 20.18
CA ASN A 76 -11.97 -3.24 21.19
C ASN A 76 -11.44 -4.55 20.57
N ASP A 77 -10.47 -4.43 19.66
CA ASP A 77 -9.92 -5.54 18.89
C ASP A 77 -8.38 -5.52 19.05
N PRO A 78 -7.79 -6.46 19.81
CA PRO A 78 -6.34 -6.47 20.03
C PRO A 78 -5.55 -6.76 18.75
N THR A 79 -6.20 -7.20 17.67
CA THR A 79 -5.57 -7.47 16.38
C THR A 79 -5.69 -6.32 15.39
N ALA A 80 -6.40 -5.23 15.73
CA ALA A 80 -6.66 -4.09 14.84
C ALA A 80 -5.44 -3.15 14.66
N HIS A 81 -4.28 -3.74 14.38
CA HIS A 81 -3.10 -3.03 13.92
C HIS A 81 -3.29 -2.53 12.48
N ALA A 82 -2.54 -1.49 12.09
CA ALA A 82 -2.69 -0.85 10.79
C ALA A 82 -2.56 -1.84 9.63
N GLU A 83 -1.58 -2.74 9.70
CA GLU A 83 -1.29 -3.74 8.66
C GLU A 83 -2.43 -4.74 8.52
N ILE A 84 -2.98 -5.21 9.63
CA ILE A 84 -4.13 -6.13 9.65
C ILE A 84 -5.36 -5.46 9.04
N VAL A 85 -5.65 -4.22 9.44
CA VAL A 85 -6.79 -3.46 8.91
C VAL A 85 -6.62 -3.23 7.40
N ALA A 86 -5.43 -2.81 6.95
CA ALA A 86 -5.16 -2.57 5.53
C ALA A 86 -5.25 -3.83 4.67
N MET A 87 -4.72 -4.97 5.15
CA MET A 87 -4.83 -6.25 4.43
C MET A 87 -6.27 -6.76 4.38
N ARG A 88 -7.07 -6.59 5.45
CA ARG A 88 -8.49 -6.96 5.46
C ARG A 88 -9.30 -6.11 4.46
N ASP A 89 -9.04 -4.80 4.43
CA ASP A 89 -9.65 -3.88 3.47
C ASP A 89 -9.28 -4.26 2.03
N ALA A 90 -8.00 -4.50 1.77
CA ALA A 90 -7.52 -4.98 0.47
C ALA A 90 -8.19 -6.29 0.03
N ALA A 91 -8.20 -7.29 0.91
CA ALA A 91 -8.79 -8.60 0.61
C ALA A 91 -10.29 -8.49 0.30
N SER A 92 -11.00 -7.64 1.03
CA SER A 92 -12.42 -7.34 0.79
C SER A 92 -12.63 -6.69 -0.58
N ASN A 93 -11.82 -5.67 -0.91
CA ASN A 93 -11.93 -4.93 -2.16
C ASN A 93 -11.64 -5.79 -3.40
N ILE A 94 -10.76 -6.78 -3.29
CA ILE A 94 -10.41 -7.67 -4.40
C ILE A 94 -11.17 -9.01 -4.39
N GLY A 95 -11.95 -9.30 -3.34
CA GLY A 95 -12.65 -10.57 -3.17
C GLY A 95 -11.74 -11.80 -3.03
N ASN A 96 -10.52 -11.63 -2.50
CA ASN A 96 -9.52 -12.69 -2.38
C ASN A 96 -8.60 -12.44 -1.18
N TYR A 97 -8.34 -13.49 -0.40
CA TYR A 97 -7.44 -13.42 0.76
C TYR A 97 -5.95 -13.38 0.35
N ARG A 98 -5.62 -13.86 -0.85
CA ARG A 98 -4.27 -13.78 -1.40
C ARG A 98 -4.09 -12.42 -2.07
N LEU A 99 -3.20 -11.62 -1.49
CA LEU A 99 -2.78 -10.30 -1.92
C LEU A 99 -1.46 -10.37 -2.71
N THR A 100 -1.33 -11.33 -3.62
CA THR A 100 -0.16 -11.45 -4.51
C THR A 100 -0.05 -10.26 -5.45
N GLY A 101 1.17 -9.90 -5.84
CA GLY A 101 1.46 -8.73 -6.67
C GLY A 101 1.29 -7.40 -5.93
N THR A 102 1.27 -7.40 -4.60
CA THR A 102 1.03 -6.20 -3.81
C THR A 102 2.25 -5.77 -2.98
N THR A 103 2.33 -4.47 -2.76
CA THR A 103 3.26 -3.86 -1.80
C THR A 103 2.48 -3.32 -0.61
N LEU A 104 2.88 -3.70 0.60
CA LEU A 104 2.36 -3.13 1.84
C LEU A 104 3.32 -2.05 2.34
N TYR A 105 2.81 -0.83 2.54
CA TYR A 105 3.54 0.28 3.15
C TYR A 105 3.05 0.49 4.57
N VAL A 106 3.93 0.64 5.55
CA VAL A 106 3.57 0.89 6.95
C VAL A 106 4.56 1.82 7.65
N THR A 107 4.08 2.73 8.49
CA THR A 107 4.96 3.76 9.10
C THR A 107 5.91 3.22 10.17
N LEU A 108 5.64 2.04 10.74
CA LEU A 108 6.44 1.41 11.80
C LEU A 108 6.76 -0.03 11.41
N GLU A 109 7.93 -0.52 11.78
CA GLU A 109 8.32 -1.92 11.60
C GLU A 109 7.26 -2.88 12.18
N PRO A 110 6.77 -3.85 11.38
CA PRO A 110 5.78 -4.81 11.82
C PRO A 110 6.20 -5.67 13.01
N CYS A 111 5.23 -5.93 13.89
CA CYS A 111 5.36 -6.93 14.96
C CYS A 111 5.14 -8.36 14.43
N MET A 112 5.37 -9.37 15.28
CA MET A 112 5.22 -10.80 14.94
C MET A 112 3.85 -11.16 14.34
N MET A 113 2.77 -10.62 14.90
CA MET A 113 1.41 -10.86 14.41
C MET A 113 1.25 -10.35 12.98
N CYS A 114 1.63 -9.10 12.72
CA CYS A 114 1.49 -8.46 11.43
C CYS A 114 2.37 -9.14 10.37
N ALA A 115 3.63 -9.46 10.72
CA ALA A 115 4.54 -10.17 9.83
C ALA A 115 4.02 -11.56 9.45
N GLY A 116 3.51 -12.34 10.42
CA GLY A 116 2.88 -13.64 10.14
C GLY A 116 1.65 -13.51 9.24
N ALA A 117 0.81 -12.50 9.48
CA ALA A 117 -0.34 -12.24 8.64
C ALA A 117 0.04 -11.88 7.20
N MET A 118 1.11 -11.11 6.97
CA MET A 118 1.62 -10.80 5.62
C MET A 118 2.05 -12.06 4.86
N VAL A 119 2.72 -12.99 5.54
CA VAL A 119 3.10 -14.29 4.95
C VAL A 119 1.85 -15.05 4.51
N HIS A 120 0.82 -15.13 5.37
CA HIS A 120 -0.44 -15.80 5.03
C HIS A 120 -1.21 -15.11 3.90
N ALA A 121 -1.16 -13.78 3.84
CA ALA A 121 -1.79 -12.99 2.80
C ALA A 121 -1.01 -13.01 1.48
N ARG A 122 0.22 -13.51 1.44
CA ARG A 122 1.08 -13.51 0.23
C ARG A 122 1.40 -12.09 -0.27
N ILE A 123 1.69 -11.17 0.65
CA ILE A 123 2.25 -9.85 0.30
C ILE A 123 3.62 -10.06 -0.33
N ASP A 124 3.89 -9.46 -1.48
CA ASP A 124 5.17 -9.69 -2.18
C ASP A 124 6.27 -8.77 -1.64
N HIS A 125 5.92 -7.53 -1.28
CA HIS A 125 6.88 -6.52 -0.84
C HIS A 125 6.37 -5.76 0.39
N LEU A 126 7.21 -5.69 1.42
CA LEU A 126 7.01 -4.84 2.60
C LEU A 126 7.91 -3.60 2.49
N VAL A 127 7.31 -2.43 2.63
CA VAL A 127 8.02 -1.15 2.74
C VAL A 127 7.65 -0.53 4.09
N TYR A 128 8.63 -0.27 4.96
CA TYR A 128 8.35 0.34 6.26
C TYR A 128 9.17 1.59 6.56
N GLY A 129 8.60 2.45 7.40
CA GLY A 129 9.14 3.77 7.69
C GLY A 129 10.28 3.76 8.70
N THR A 130 9.96 3.53 9.98
CA THR A 130 10.96 3.50 11.06
C THR A 130 10.99 2.15 11.76
N GLU A 131 12.15 1.78 12.31
CA GLU A 131 12.32 0.55 13.09
C GLU A 131 11.55 0.58 14.42
N ASP A 132 11.18 -0.60 14.93
CA ASP A 132 10.66 -0.77 16.28
C ASP A 132 11.63 -1.60 17.14
N PRO A 133 12.55 -0.94 17.87
CA PRO A 133 13.53 -1.63 18.72
C PRO A 133 12.91 -2.51 19.82
N LYS A 134 11.63 -2.32 20.16
CA LYS A 134 10.96 -3.07 21.22
C LYS A 134 10.36 -4.36 20.72
N THR A 135 9.57 -4.31 19.65
CA THR A 135 8.75 -5.44 19.21
C THR A 135 8.80 -5.76 17.71
N GLY A 136 9.53 -4.96 16.92
CA GLY A 136 9.71 -5.19 15.49
C GLY A 136 10.46 -6.49 15.23
N VAL A 137 9.99 -7.31 14.30
CA VAL A 137 10.57 -8.64 14.01
C VAL A 137 11.10 -8.78 12.59
N ILE A 138 11.17 -7.69 11.84
CA ILE A 138 11.68 -7.70 10.48
C ILE A 138 13.21 -7.57 10.50
N LYS A 139 13.73 -6.67 11.34
CA LYS A 139 15.16 -6.51 11.62
C LYS A 139 15.47 -6.31 13.11
N SER A 140 14.59 -5.65 13.87
CA SER A 140 14.93 -5.18 15.23
C SER A 140 15.15 -6.31 16.24
N ARG A 141 14.20 -7.23 16.37
CA ARG A 141 14.25 -8.34 17.34
C ARG A 141 14.53 -9.68 16.70
N ALA A 142 14.29 -9.80 15.40
CA ALA A 142 14.49 -11.01 14.61
C ALA A 142 14.59 -10.63 13.13
N ASN A 143 15.01 -11.58 12.30
CA ASN A 143 14.89 -11.52 10.84
C ASN A 143 13.79 -12.48 10.39
N MET A 144 12.53 -12.20 10.77
CA MET A 144 11.45 -13.19 10.66
C MET A 144 11.28 -13.76 9.25
N PHE A 145 11.42 -12.94 8.19
CA PHE A 145 11.26 -13.40 6.81
C PHE A 145 12.43 -14.25 6.28
N GLU A 146 13.53 -14.35 7.02
CA GLU A 146 14.66 -15.26 6.70
C GLU A 146 14.44 -16.68 7.26
N LEU A 147 13.40 -16.90 8.06
CA LEU A 147 13.09 -18.22 8.63
C LEU A 147 12.75 -19.22 7.51
N ASP A 148 13.39 -20.39 7.57
CA ASP A 148 13.37 -21.41 6.52
C ASP A 148 11.99 -22.06 6.33
N PHE A 149 11.24 -22.24 7.42
CA PHE A 149 9.92 -22.86 7.44
C PHE A 149 8.79 -21.99 6.86
N LEU A 150 9.04 -20.71 6.55
CA LEU A 150 8.05 -19.86 5.91
C LEU A 150 7.87 -20.24 4.44
N ASN A 151 6.61 -20.42 4.02
CA ASN A 151 6.23 -20.87 2.69
C ASN A 151 6.01 -19.74 1.66
N HIS A 152 6.36 -18.50 2.02
CA HIS A 152 6.28 -17.31 1.17
C HIS A 152 7.42 -16.36 1.57
N ARG A 153 8.08 -15.76 0.59
CA ARG A 153 9.17 -14.80 0.80
C ARG A 153 8.67 -13.40 0.46
N ILE A 154 9.03 -12.45 1.31
CA ILE A 154 8.59 -11.05 1.19
C ILE A 154 9.85 -10.21 1.02
N GLU A 155 9.89 -9.41 -0.04
CA GLU A 155 10.95 -8.41 -0.22
C GLU A 155 10.81 -7.30 0.83
N ILE A 156 11.92 -6.68 1.24
CA ILE A 156 11.91 -5.65 2.29
C ILE A 156 12.61 -4.40 1.79
N THR A 157 11.92 -3.26 1.87
CA THR A 157 12.53 -1.92 1.84
C THR A 157 12.28 -1.24 3.18
N ALA A 158 13.35 -0.80 3.83
CA ALA A 158 13.29 -0.15 5.13
C ALA A 158 13.61 1.35 5.02
N ASP A 159 13.37 2.07 6.12
CA ASP A 159 13.85 3.43 6.36
C ASP A 159 13.25 4.53 5.46
N ILE A 160 12.10 4.28 4.84
CA ILE A 160 11.43 5.27 3.99
C ILE A 160 10.75 6.32 4.86
N LEU A 161 11.24 7.57 4.81
CA LEU A 161 10.76 8.66 5.68
C LEU A 161 10.84 8.27 7.17
N SER A 162 11.92 7.58 7.56
CA SER A 162 12.12 7.05 8.92
C SER A 162 12.08 8.14 9.99
N GLN A 163 12.64 9.32 9.70
CA GLN A 163 12.66 10.44 10.65
C GLN A 163 11.24 10.93 10.92
N GLU A 164 10.44 11.16 9.87
CA GLU A 164 9.05 11.62 9.97
C GLU A 164 8.18 10.61 10.71
N CYS A 165 8.32 9.32 10.38
CA CYS A 165 7.60 8.24 11.03
C CYS A 165 7.96 8.12 12.53
N GLY A 166 9.25 8.19 12.85
CA GLY A 166 9.74 8.14 14.23
C GLY A 166 9.28 9.34 15.07
N GLU A 167 9.24 10.54 14.50
CA GLU A 167 8.78 11.73 15.22
C GLU A 167 7.30 11.68 15.60
N LEU A 168 6.43 11.06 14.78
CA LEU A 168 5.02 10.83 15.14
C LEU A 168 4.90 10.01 16.44
N LEU A 169 5.61 8.89 16.52
CA LEU A 169 5.61 8.01 17.70
C LEU A 169 6.19 8.72 18.93
N LYS A 170 7.34 9.38 18.79
CA LYS A 170 7.98 10.12 19.89
C LYS A 170 7.07 11.20 20.45
N LYS A 171 6.43 11.98 19.57
CA LYS A 171 5.49 13.05 19.95
C LYS A 171 4.30 12.48 20.72
N PHE A 172 3.68 11.40 20.21
CA PHE A 172 2.54 10.74 20.84
C PHE A 172 2.86 10.25 22.26
N PHE A 173 3.95 9.49 22.44
CA PHE A 173 4.32 8.98 23.76
C PHE A 173 4.82 10.07 24.71
N ARG A 174 5.42 11.15 24.20
CA ARG A 174 5.77 12.32 25.02
C ARG A 174 4.51 13.02 25.55
N GLN A 175 3.45 13.12 24.77
CA GLN A 175 2.18 13.70 25.23
C GLN A 175 1.51 12.80 26.28
N ARG A 176 1.48 11.49 26.08
CA ARG A 176 0.89 10.56 27.06
C ARG A 176 1.58 10.50 28.41
N ARG A 177 2.90 10.74 28.47
CA ARG A 177 3.64 10.80 29.76
C ARG A 177 3.38 12.07 30.57
N LYS A 178 2.79 13.10 29.95
CA LYS A 178 2.46 14.37 30.63
C LYS A 178 1.06 14.36 31.25
N ASN A 179 0.26 13.34 30.95
CA ASN A 179 -1.09 13.12 31.47
C ASN A 179 -1.03 12.04 32.56
#